data_AF-A0A6B3HYC0-F1
#
_entry.id   AF-A0A6B3HYC0-F1
#
_cell.length_a   1.000
_cell.length_b   1.000
_cell.length_c   1.000
_cell.angle_alpha   90.00
_cell.angle_beta   90.00
_cell.angle_gamma   90.00
#
_symmetry.space_group_name_H-M   'P 1'
#
loop_
_entity.id
_entity.type
_entity.pdbx_description
1 polymer ?
#
loop_
_entity_poly.entity_id
_entity_poly.type
_entity_poly.pdbx_seq_one_letter_code
_entity_poly.pdbx_strand_id
1 'polypeptide(L)'
;THQIEVIVRRTRFRLRKAEERAHILRGLLKALDAIDEVIALIRRSNTVEIAREGLMGLLEIDEIQANAILEMQLRRLAALEHQKITAEHDELQAKINEYNAILASPERQRQIVSEELAAIVEKFGDDRRSKLVPFDGDMS
;
A
#
# COMPACT_ATOMS: atom_id res chain seq x y z
N THR A 1 22.90 11.94 2.16
CA THR A 1 21.67 12.64 1.72
C THR A 1 20.91 11.84 0.66
N HIS A 2 21.58 11.34 -0.39
CA HIS A 2 20.93 10.56 -1.46
C HIS A 2 20.09 9.36 -0.98
N GLN A 3 20.62 8.52 -0.08
CA GLN A 3 19.90 7.33 0.41
C GLN A 3 18.56 7.70 1.09
N ILE A 4 18.54 8.76 1.90
CA ILE A 4 17.30 9.23 2.55
C ILE A 4 16.28 9.66 1.49
N GLU A 5 16.71 10.36 0.45
CA GLU A 5 15.82 10.77 -0.63
C GLU A 5 15.22 9.56 -1.37
N VAL A 6 16.02 8.53 -1.63
CA VAL A 6 15.56 7.26 -2.23
C VAL A 6 14.50 6.60 -1.34
N ILE A 7 14.73 6.51 -0.02
CA ILE A 7 13.76 5.97 0.93
C ILE A 7 12.46 6.77 0.91
N VAL A 8 12.52 8.09 0.98
CA VAL A 8 11.32 8.95 0.97
C VAL A 8 10.52 8.78 -0.33
N ARG A 9 11.19 8.78 -1.49
CA ARG A 9 10.53 8.57 -2.79
C ARG A 9 9.89 7.18 -2.88
N ARG A 10 10.61 6.13 -2.43
CA ARG A 10 10.12 4.75 -2.41
C ARG A 10 8.91 4.61 -1.49
N THR A 11 8.95 5.18 -0.28
CA THR A 11 7.85 5.13 0.69
C THR A 11 6.64 5.89 0.19
N ARG A 12 6.80 7.08 -0.41
CA ARG A 12 5.69 7.83 -1.04
C ARG A 12 5.04 7.06 -2.19
N PHE A 13 5.84 6.35 -2.99
CA PHE A 13 5.30 5.49 -4.05
C PHE A 13 4.47 4.35 -3.48
N ARG A 14 4.98 3.64 -2.47
CA ARG A 14 4.26 2.55 -1.80
C ARG A 14 3.00 3.03 -1.09
N LEU A 15 3.06 4.21 -0.44
CA LEU A 15 1.91 4.84 0.20
C LEU A 15 0.79 5.10 -0.80
N ARG A 16 1.07 5.80 -1.91
CA ARG A 16 0.06 6.04 -2.95
C ARG A 16 -0.57 4.76 -3.47
N LYS A 17 0.23 3.72 -3.71
CA LYS A 17 -0.29 2.42 -4.17
C LYS A 17 -1.17 1.73 -3.13
N ALA A 18 -0.81 1.82 -1.85
CA ALA A 18 -1.61 1.27 -0.78
C ALA A 18 -2.93 2.05 -0.62
N GLU A 19 -2.90 3.38 -0.69
CA GLU A 19 -4.08 4.25 -0.62
C GLU A 19 -5.04 4.01 -1.79
N GLU A 20 -4.53 3.96 -3.03
CA GLU A 20 -5.32 3.62 -4.23
C GLU A 20 -6.05 2.29 -4.04
N ARG A 21 -5.37 1.26 -3.53
CA ARG A 21 -5.97 -0.06 -3.32
C ARG A 21 -6.96 -0.09 -2.16
N ALA A 22 -6.60 0.52 -1.02
CA ALA A 22 -7.48 0.61 0.15
C ALA A 22 -8.77 1.39 -0.16
N HIS A 23 -8.67 2.40 -1.01
CA HIS A 23 -9.83 3.15 -1.50
C HIS A 23 -10.84 2.25 -2.22
N ILE A 24 -10.39 1.41 -3.15
CA ILE A 24 -11.27 0.44 -3.82
C ILE A 24 -11.89 -0.55 -2.83
N LEU A 25 -11.07 -1.13 -1.94
CA LEU A 25 -11.54 -2.11 -0.96
C LEU A 25 -12.59 -1.52 -0.03
N ARG A 26 -12.46 -0.24 0.38
CA ARG A 26 -13.47 0.46 1.18
C ARG A 26 -14.82 0.54 0.46
N GLY A 27 -14.82 0.81 -0.84
CA GLY A 27 -16.04 0.83 -1.65
C GLY A 27 -16.69 -0.56 -1.75
N LEU A 28 -15.87 -1.60 -1.97
CA LEU A 28 -16.33 -2.98 -2.02
C LEU A 28 -16.92 -3.45 -0.68
N LEU A 29 -16.28 -3.13 0.45
CA LEU A 29 -16.78 -3.47 1.78
C LEU A 29 -18.14 -2.81 2.06
N LYS A 30 -18.26 -1.49 1.79
CA LYS A 30 -19.55 -0.78 1.87
C LYS A 30 -20.64 -1.45 1.03
N ALA A 31 -20.28 -1.90 -0.18
CA ALA A 31 -21.23 -2.57 -1.07
C ALA A 31 -21.63 -3.97 -0.59
N LEU A 32 -20.71 -4.70 0.07
CA LEU A 32 -20.99 -6.00 0.67
C LEU A 32 -21.89 -5.88 1.91
N ASP A 33 -21.73 -4.82 2.70
CA ASP A 33 -22.57 -4.55 3.87
C ASP A 33 -24.03 -4.19 3.47
N ALA A 34 -24.22 -3.58 2.30
CA ALA A 34 -25.52 -3.19 1.75
C ALA A 34 -25.87 -3.94 0.45
N ILE A 35 -25.57 -5.24 0.41
CA ILE A 35 -25.59 -6.02 -0.84
C ILE A 35 -26.99 -6.12 -1.46
N ASP A 36 -28.03 -6.23 -0.64
CA ASP A 36 -29.40 -6.36 -1.13
C ASP A 36 -29.86 -5.07 -1.83
N GLU A 37 -29.56 -3.90 -1.24
CA GLU A 37 -29.83 -2.59 -1.83
C GLU A 37 -29.02 -2.37 -3.11
N VAL A 38 -27.75 -2.78 -3.11
CA VAL A 38 -26.85 -2.70 -4.28
C VAL A 38 -27.41 -3.54 -5.43
N ILE A 39 -27.78 -4.80 -5.18
CA ILE A 39 -28.35 -5.68 -6.20
C ILE A 39 -29.69 -5.13 -6.70
N ALA A 40 -30.56 -4.66 -5.81
CA ALA A 40 -31.83 -4.06 -6.19
C ALA A 40 -31.64 -2.81 -7.07
N LEU A 41 -30.66 -1.97 -6.74
CA LEU A 41 -30.29 -0.79 -7.52
C LEU A 41 -29.74 -1.16 -8.91
N ILE A 42 -28.85 -2.15 -8.99
CA ILE A 42 -28.30 -2.58 -10.27
C ILE A 42 -29.42 -3.20 -11.14
N ARG A 43 -30.30 -4.03 -10.56
CA ARG A 43 -31.39 -4.67 -11.31
C ARG A 43 -32.46 -3.72 -11.82
N ARG A 44 -32.72 -2.60 -11.13
CA ARG A 44 -33.68 -1.58 -11.58
C ARG A 44 -33.09 -0.59 -12.61
N SER A 45 -31.77 -0.57 -12.76
CA SER A 45 -31.07 0.38 -13.63
C SER A 45 -31.07 -0.12 -15.07
N ASN A 46 -31.48 0.74 -16.00
CA ASN A 46 -31.57 0.38 -17.42
C ASN A 46 -30.21 0.39 -18.14
N THR A 47 -29.23 1.12 -17.61
CA THR A 47 -27.88 1.22 -18.18
C THR A 47 -26.81 1.15 -17.08
N VAL A 48 -25.57 0.90 -17.49
CA VAL A 48 -24.40 0.88 -16.60
C VAL A 48 -24.17 2.26 -15.97
N GLU A 49 -24.37 3.32 -16.74
CA GLU A 49 -24.22 4.71 -16.29
C GLU A 49 -25.22 5.05 -15.19
N ILE A 50 -26.49 4.68 -15.36
CA ILE A 50 -27.54 4.88 -14.34
C ILE A 50 -27.20 4.10 -13.06
N ALA A 51 -26.73 2.85 -13.20
CA ALA A 51 -26.32 2.05 -12.06
C ALA A 51 -25.13 2.70 -11.33
N ARG A 52 -24.14 3.20 -12.07
CA ARG A 52 -22.95 3.86 -11.50
C ARG A 52 -23.32 5.10 -10.71
N GLU A 53 -24.09 6.02 -11.29
CA GLU A 53 -24.56 7.23 -10.60
C GLU A 53 -25.40 6.88 -9.37
N GLY A 54 -26.26 5.87 -9.49
CA GLY A 54 -27.06 5.37 -8.37
C GLY A 54 -26.21 4.80 -7.23
N LEU A 55 -25.15 4.03 -7.53
CA LEU A 55 -24.23 3.48 -6.53
C LEU A 55 -23.43 4.58 -5.84
N MET A 56 -22.96 5.58 -6.59
CA MET A 56 -22.27 6.74 -6.03
C MET A 56 -23.12 7.48 -5.01
N GLY A 57 -24.39 7.72 -5.33
CA GLY A 57 -25.34 8.36 -4.42
C GLY A 57 -25.73 7.48 -3.23
N LEU A 58 -25.96 6.18 -3.45
CA LEU A 58 -26.39 5.24 -2.41
C LEU A 58 -25.32 5.02 -1.33
N LEU A 59 -24.06 4.85 -1.74
CA LEU A 59 -22.97 4.44 -0.84
C LEU A 59 -22.04 5.60 -0.46
N GLU A 60 -22.29 6.80 -0.99
CA GLU A 60 -21.40 7.98 -0.87
C GLU A 60 -19.97 7.61 -1.26
N ILE A 61 -19.81 7.15 -2.50
CA ILE A 61 -18.55 6.68 -3.08
C ILE A 61 -18.26 7.41 -4.38
N ASP A 62 -17.00 7.37 -4.82
CA ASP A 62 -16.62 7.95 -6.10
C ASP A 62 -16.83 7.01 -7.28
N GLU A 63 -16.60 7.55 -8.48
CA GLU A 63 -16.81 6.82 -9.73
C GLU A 63 -15.92 5.56 -9.83
N ILE A 64 -14.70 5.61 -9.30
CA ILE A 64 -13.72 4.52 -9.38
C ILE A 64 -14.22 3.35 -8.52
N GLN A 65 -14.69 3.63 -7.30
CA GLN A 65 -15.29 2.63 -6.43
C GLN A 65 -16.57 2.05 -7.02
N ALA A 66 -17.44 2.90 -7.58
CA ALA A 66 -18.68 2.45 -8.22
C ALA A 66 -18.40 1.50 -9.39
N ASN A 67 -17.42 1.83 -10.24
CA ASN A 67 -16.98 0.94 -11.32
C ASN A 67 -16.44 -0.39 -10.78
N ALA A 68 -15.62 -0.36 -9.73
CA ALA A 68 -15.10 -1.59 -9.12
C ALA A 68 -16.21 -2.49 -8.55
N ILE A 69 -17.29 -1.91 -8.03
CA ILE A 69 -18.47 -2.66 -7.56
C ILE A 69 -19.21 -3.30 -8.75
N LEU A 70 -19.40 -2.56 -9.84
CA LEU A 70 -20.07 -3.08 -11.05
C LEU A 70 -19.26 -4.21 -11.71
N GLU A 71 -17.93 -4.19 -11.58
CA GLU A 71 -17.03 -5.25 -12.05
C GLU A 71 -16.92 -6.45 -11.10
N MET A 72 -17.54 -6.38 -9.92
CA MET A 72 -17.47 -7.42 -8.91
C MET A 72 -18.15 -8.71 -9.38
N GLN A 73 -17.47 -9.84 -9.19
CA GLN A 73 -18.00 -11.16 -9.51
C GLN A 73 -18.84 -11.71 -8.36
N LEU A 74 -19.98 -12.36 -8.66
CA LEU A 74 -20.90 -12.95 -7.66
C LEU A 74 -20.21 -13.88 -6.63
N ARG A 75 -19.10 -14.54 -7.00
CA ARG A 75 -18.33 -15.37 -6.06
C ARG A 75 -17.77 -14.60 -4.86
N ARG A 76 -17.58 -13.28 -4.98
CA ARG A 76 -17.07 -12.41 -3.91
C ARG A 76 -18.05 -12.27 -2.74
N LEU A 77 -19.32 -12.65 -2.94
CA LEU A 77 -20.34 -12.65 -1.91
C LEU A 77 -20.20 -13.80 -0.91
N ALA A 78 -19.38 -14.82 -1.22
CA ALA A 78 -19.12 -15.90 -0.29
C ALA A 78 -18.40 -15.36 0.96
N ALA A 79 -18.77 -15.86 2.15
CA ALA A 79 -18.23 -15.38 3.43
C ALA A 79 -16.69 -15.39 3.50
N LEU A 80 -16.05 -16.41 2.92
CA LEU A 80 -14.58 -16.50 2.85
C LEU A 80 -13.98 -15.38 1.98
N GLU A 81 -14.61 -15.03 0.87
CA GLU A 81 -14.13 -13.95 0.00
C GLU A 81 -14.33 -12.58 0.65
N HIS A 82 -15.44 -12.38 1.36
CA HIS A 82 -15.67 -11.19 2.17
C HIS A 82 -14.59 -11.01 3.26
N GLN A 83 -14.27 -12.08 4.00
CA GLN A 83 -13.21 -12.06 5.01
C GLN A 83 -11.84 -11.73 4.41
N LYS A 84 -11.53 -12.25 3.21
CA LYS A 84 -10.27 -11.92 2.52
C LYS A 84 -10.19 -10.44 2.15
N ILE A 85 -11.29 -9.85 1.65
CA ILE A 85 -11.34 -8.41 1.32
C ILE A 85 -11.12 -7.57 2.56
N THR A 86 -11.76 -7.95 3.67
CA THR A 86 -11.61 -7.27 4.97
C THR A 86 -10.17 -7.36 5.46
N ALA A 87 -9.57 -8.56 5.45
CA ALA A 87 -8.18 -8.75 5.85
C ALA A 87 -7.21 -7.97 4.96
N GLU A 88 -7.41 -7.97 3.64
CA GLU A 88 -6.58 -7.19 2.70
C GLU A 88 -6.68 -5.68 3.00
N HIS A 89 -7.88 -5.18 3.30
CA HIS A 89 -8.09 -3.79 3.67
C HIS A 89 -7.35 -3.43 4.96
N ASP A 90 -7.46 -4.25 6.00
CA ASP A 90 -6.84 -4.01 7.31
C ASP A 90 -5.31 -4.06 7.23
N GLU A 91 -4.76 -5.01 6.47
CA GLU A 91 -3.33 -5.07 6.19
C GLU A 91 -2.82 -3.82 5.47
N LEU A 92 -3.58 -3.32 4.48
CA LEU A 92 -3.22 -2.11 3.76
C LEU A 92 -3.32 -0.88 4.65
N GLN A 93 -4.32 -0.80 5.53
CA GLN A 93 -4.46 0.30 6.48
C GLN A 93 -3.29 0.33 7.46
N ALA A 94 -2.85 -0.83 7.95
CA ALA A 94 -1.65 -0.93 8.79
C ALA A 94 -0.40 -0.43 8.04
N LYS A 95 -0.21 -0.84 6.78
CA LYS A 95 0.91 -0.38 5.94
C LYS A 95 0.85 1.13 5.67
N ILE A 96 -0.32 1.69 5.40
CA ILE A 96 -0.52 3.14 5.20
C ILE A 96 -0.09 3.90 6.46
N ASN A 97 -0.52 3.44 7.64
CA ASN A 97 -0.14 4.06 8.92
C ASN A 97 1.38 4.00 9.13
N GLU A 98 2.01 2.86 8.84
CA GLU A 98 3.46 2.70 8.91
C GLU A 98 4.19 3.63 7.93
N TYR A 99 3.77 3.71 6.67
CA TYR A 99 4.38 4.59 5.68
C TYR A 99 4.26 6.06 6.08
N ASN A 100 3.11 6.48 6.60
CA ASN A 100 2.93 7.82 7.13
C ASN A 100 3.86 8.10 8.32
N ALA A 101 4.02 7.15 9.24
CA ALA A 101 4.95 7.26 10.36
C ALA A 101 6.41 7.40 9.88
N ILE A 102 6.81 6.65 8.83
CA ILE A 102 8.14 6.75 8.22
C ILE A 102 8.34 8.13 7.59
N LEU A 103 7.36 8.64 6.85
CA LEU A 103 7.46 9.94 6.18
C LEU A 103 7.46 11.11 7.17
N ALA A 104 6.81 10.97 8.32
CA ALA A 104 6.76 11.98 9.36
C ALA A 104 8.04 12.06 10.23
N SER A 105 8.82 10.97 10.32
CA SER A 105 10.01 10.91 11.19
C SER A 105 11.33 10.76 10.42
N PRO A 106 12.18 11.80 10.38
CA PRO A 106 13.53 11.70 9.82
C PRO A 106 14.43 10.68 10.54
N GLU A 107 14.19 10.44 11.83
CA GLU A 107 14.92 9.44 12.60
C GLU A 107 14.57 8.03 12.15
N ARG A 108 13.28 7.74 11.97
CA ARG A 108 12.80 6.47 11.41
C ARG A 108 13.38 6.22 10.02
N GLN A 109 13.47 7.27 9.19
CA GLN A 109 14.10 7.17 7.86
C GLN A 109 15.58 6.78 7.96
N ARG A 110 16.34 7.40 8.88
CA ARG A 110 17.75 7.06 9.10
C ARG A 110 17.92 5.64 9.63
N GLN A 111 17.07 5.21 10.55
CA GLN A 111 17.08 3.86 11.08
C GLN A 111 16.89 2.83 9.96
N ILE A 112 15.90 3.02 9.08
CA ILE A 112 15.67 2.14 7.94
C ILE A 112 16.89 2.10 7.01
N VAL A 113 17.53 3.24 6.73
CA VAL A 113 18.76 3.27 5.93
C VAL A 113 19.87 2.46 6.61
N SER A 114 20.05 2.61 7.92
CA SER A 114 21.06 1.85 8.67
C SER A 114 20.79 0.34 8.64
N GLU A 115 19.54 -0.07 8.82
CA GLU A 115 19.13 -1.49 8.76
C GLU A 115 19.35 -2.08 7.37
N GLU A 116 18.98 -1.36 6.31
CA GLU A 116 19.20 -1.81 4.92
C GLU A 116 20.69 -1.90 4.57
N LEU A 117 21.50 -0.94 4.98
CA LEU A 117 22.95 -0.98 4.76
C LEU A 117 23.61 -2.12 5.54
N ALA A 118 23.19 -2.35 6.79
CA ALA A 118 23.68 -3.47 7.59
C ALA A 118 23.38 -4.82 6.93
N ALA A 119 22.17 -5.02 6.40
CA ALA A 119 21.81 -6.23 5.68
C ALA A 119 22.64 -6.44 4.40
N ILE A 120 23.02 -5.37 3.70
CA ILE A 120 23.93 -5.44 2.55
C ILE A 120 25.33 -5.87 2.98
N VAL A 121 25.86 -5.28 4.05
CA VAL A 121 27.18 -5.65 4.60
C VAL A 121 27.19 -7.09 5.08
N GLU A 122 26.13 -7.56 5.74
CA GLU A 122 26.00 -8.95 6.17
C GLU A 122 26.02 -9.92 4.98
N LYS A 123 25.32 -9.55 3.89
CA LYS A 123 25.20 -10.42 2.72
C LYS A 123 26.43 -10.42 1.81
N PHE A 124 27.15 -9.30 1.71
CA PHE A 124 28.18 -9.10 0.69
C PHE A 124 29.52 -8.58 1.24
N GLY A 125 29.64 -8.36 2.54
CA GLY A 125 30.88 -7.90 3.17
C GLY A 125 31.99 -8.94 3.04
N ASP A 126 33.21 -8.47 2.76
CA ASP A 126 34.42 -9.30 2.73
C ASP A 126 35.49 -8.74 3.66
N ASP A 127 36.44 -9.63 4.03
CA ASP A 127 37.60 -9.23 4.82
C ASP A 127 38.50 -8.30 4.01
N ARG A 128 39.12 -7.35 4.71
CA ARG A 128 40.06 -6.40 4.11
C ARG A 128 41.26 -7.14 3.51
N ARG A 129 41.47 -6.97 2.21
CA ARG A 129 42.60 -7.55 1.47
C ARG A 129 43.92 -6.81 1.69
N SER A 130 43.87 -5.49 1.87
CA SER A 130 45.06 -4.63 2.06
C SER A 130 45.44 -4.52 3.53
N LYS A 131 46.69 -4.86 3.88
CA LYS A 131 47.19 -4.69 5.25
C LYS A 131 47.49 -3.21 5.54
N LEU A 132 47.13 -2.73 6.73
CA LEU A 132 47.52 -1.41 7.22
C LEU A 132 48.84 -1.55 7.97
N VAL A 133 49.90 -0.94 7.45
CA VAL A 133 51.21 -0.87 8.11
C VAL A 133 51.37 0.54 8.67
N PRO A 134 51.67 0.71 9.98
CA PRO A 134 51.97 2.02 10.53
C PRO A 134 53.22 2.62 9.88
N PHE A 135 53.27 3.94 9.75
CA PHE A 135 54.41 4.64 9.16
C PHE A 135 55.64 4.43 10.05
N ASP A 136 56.66 3.74 9.51
CA ASP A 136 57.97 3.58 10.12
C ASP A 136 58.92 4.48 9.30
N GLY A 137 59.24 5.64 9.86
CA GLY A 137 59.88 6.72 9.11
C GLY A 137 61.30 6.37 8.70
N ASP A 138 61.50 6.07 7.41
CA ASP A 138 62.78 6.28 6.74
C ASP A 138 62.52 6.74 5.30
N MET A 139 62.49 8.06 5.11
CA MET A 139 62.53 8.71 3.81
C MET A 139 63.89 9.40 3.73
N SER A 140 64.90 8.64 3.29
CA SER A 140 66.21 9.16 2.91
C SER A 140 66.13 9.99 1.63
#